data_AF-A0A968G590-F1
#
_entry.id   AF-A0A968G590-F1
#
_cell.length_a   1.000
_cell.length_b   1.000
_cell.length_c   1.000
_cell.angle_alpha   90.00
_cell.angle_beta   90.00
_cell.angle_gamma   90.00
#
_symmetry.space_group_name_H-M   'P 1'
#
loop_
_entity.id
_entity.type
_entity.pdbx_description
1 polymer ?
#
loop_
_entity_poly.entity_id
_entity_poly.type
_entity_poly.pdbx_seq_one_letter_code
_entity_poly.pdbx_strand_id
1 'polypeptide(L)'
;ILERFQVVLDQMARDGIDPGFRSVSSTHGIFHYPDAWFDMVRPAMVLFGVYPWAPDRETGLEVSQVLTFKARIEELKPVPKG
;
A
#
# COMPACT_ATOMS: atom_id res chain seq x y z
N ILE A 1 16.10 3.43 -4.10
CA ILE A 1 15.16 3.10 -5.21
C ILE A 1 14.82 4.33 -6.02
N LEU A 2 14.39 5.42 -5.37
CA LEU A 2 14.02 6.68 -6.04
C LEU A 2 15.13 7.25 -6.93
N GLU A 3 16.36 7.33 -6.42
CA GLU A 3 17.53 7.79 -7.20
C GLU A 3 17.75 6.97 -8.48
N ARG A 4 17.68 5.64 -8.38
CA ARG A 4 17.82 4.74 -9.54
C ARG A 4 16.69 4.94 -10.54
N PHE A 5 15.47 5.14 -10.07
CA PHE A 5 14.33 5.42 -10.93
C PHE A 5 14.54 6.75 -11.69
N GLN A 6 15.03 7.79 -11.01
CA GLN A 6 15.35 9.07 -11.63
C GLN A 6 16.46 8.94 -12.68
N VAL A 7 17.54 8.19 -12.38
CA VAL A 7 18.62 7.95 -13.36
C VAL A 7 18.09 7.31 -14.65
N VAL A 8 17.15 6.36 -14.54
CA VAL A 8 16.53 5.73 -15.71
C VAL A 8 15.65 6.72 -16.47
N LEU A 9 14.84 7.53 -15.78
CA LEU A 9 14.04 8.58 -16.42
C LEU A 9 14.90 9.60 -17.16
N ASP A 10 16.01 10.02 -16.56
CA ASP A 10 16.95 10.96 -17.18
C ASP A 10 17.65 10.34 -18.39
N GLN A 11 17.90 9.02 -18.38
CA GLN A 11 18.41 8.30 -19.54
C GLN A 11 17.38 8.24 -20.67
N MET A 12 16.13 7.87 -20.35
CA MET A 12 15.03 7.84 -21.32
C MET A 12 14.83 9.21 -21.97
N ALA A 13 14.89 10.29 -21.18
CA ALA A 13 14.79 11.65 -21.68
C ALA A 13 15.93 12.00 -22.66
N ARG A 14 17.17 11.60 -22.35
CA ARG A 14 18.33 11.78 -23.25
C ARG A 14 18.20 10.99 -24.55
N ASP A 15 17.54 9.84 -24.51
CA ASP A 15 17.31 8.98 -25.67
C ASP A 15 16.03 9.38 -26.46
N GLY A 16 15.32 10.43 -26.03
CA GLY A 16 14.09 10.89 -26.68
C GLY A 16 12.89 9.95 -26.49
N ILE A 17 12.93 9.10 -25.45
CA ILE A 17 11.88 8.12 -25.13
C ILE A 17 10.93 8.72 -24.10
N ASP A 18 9.63 8.79 -24.43
CA ASP A 18 8.59 9.18 -23.49
C ASP A 18 8.18 7.97 -22.61
N PRO A 19 8.38 8.03 -21.27
CA PRO A 19 7.94 6.96 -20.36
C PRO A 19 6.42 6.90 -20.17
N GLY A 20 5.66 7.91 -20.62
CA GLY A 20 4.26 8.08 -20.27
C GLY A 20 4.10 8.38 -18.77
N PHE A 21 3.09 7.79 -18.13
CA PHE A 21 2.85 7.98 -16.70
C PHE A 21 3.91 7.29 -15.84
N ARG A 22 4.59 8.08 -15.00
CA ARG A 22 5.60 7.59 -14.06
C ARG A 22 4.95 7.27 -12.73
N SER A 23 5.24 6.06 -12.24
CA SER A 23 4.70 5.59 -10.97
C SER A 23 5.71 4.68 -10.29
N VAL A 24 6.02 4.93 -9.02
CA VAL A 24 6.89 4.04 -8.21
C VAL A 24 6.31 3.70 -6.83
N SER A 25 5.42 4.54 -6.30
CA SER A 25 4.90 4.40 -4.93
C SER A 25 3.78 3.36 -4.81
N SER A 26 3.97 2.38 -3.93
CA SER A 26 2.91 1.51 -3.42
C SER A 26 2.21 2.14 -2.21
N THR A 27 1.37 1.38 -1.48
CA THR A 27 0.81 1.81 -0.18
C THR A 27 1.86 2.40 0.77
N HIS A 28 3.07 1.82 0.86
CA HIS A 28 4.12 2.38 1.71
C HIS A 28 4.61 3.76 1.22
N GLY A 29 4.77 3.92 -0.09
CA GLY A 29 5.16 5.19 -0.72
C GLY A 29 4.10 6.28 -0.55
N ILE A 30 2.83 5.89 -0.61
CA ILE A 30 1.70 6.78 -0.34
C ILE A 30 1.77 7.33 1.08
N PHE A 31 2.05 6.48 2.06
CA PHE A 31 2.09 6.88 3.46
C PHE A 31 3.29 7.78 3.82
N HIS A 32 4.48 7.45 3.32
CA HIS A 32 5.73 8.01 3.88
C HIS A 32 6.57 8.86 2.92
N TYR A 33 6.27 8.83 1.61
CA TYR A 33 7.14 9.42 0.60
C TYR A 33 6.34 10.20 -0.46
N PRO A 34 5.75 11.36 -0.10
CA PRO A 34 5.00 12.20 -1.05
C PRO A 34 5.83 12.60 -2.28
N ASP A 35 7.13 12.82 -2.10
CA ASP A 35 8.07 13.16 -3.19
C ASP A 35 8.27 12.02 -4.20
N ALA A 36 7.81 10.79 -3.88
CA ALA A 36 7.88 9.62 -4.75
C ALA A 36 6.54 9.31 -5.45
N TRP A 37 5.55 10.20 -5.42
CA TRP A 37 4.25 9.97 -6.06
C TRP A 37 4.30 10.11 -7.59
N PHE A 38 5.19 10.96 -8.12
CA PHE A 38 5.29 11.27 -9.55
C PHE A 38 3.91 11.60 -10.15
N ASP A 39 3.54 10.98 -11.27
CA ASP A 39 2.27 11.26 -11.95
C ASP A 39 1.13 10.38 -11.39
N MET A 40 1.46 9.23 -10.78
CA MET A 40 0.47 8.29 -10.24
C MET A 40 1.07 7.39 -9.15
N VAL A 41 0.23 7.03 -8.16
CA VAL A 41 0.54 6.04 -7.11
C VAL A 41 -0.20 4.71 -7.34
N ARG A 42 0.27 3.62 -6.72
CA ARG A 42 -0.30 2.26 -6.82
C ARG A 42 -0.76 1.74 -5.45
N PRO A 43 -1.92 2.22 -4.96
CA PRO A 43 -2.47 1.73 -3.70
C PRO A 43 -2.90 0.27 -3.85
N ALA A 44 -2.69 -0.52 -2.80
CA ALA A 44 -3.20 -1.89 -2.71
C ALA A 44 -3.79 -2.15 -1.33
N MET A 45 -2.95 -2.37 -0.32
CA MET A 45 -3.39 -2.68 1.05
C MET A 45 -4.27 -1.58 1.66
N VAL A 46 -3.94 -0.32 1.40
CA VAL A 46 -4.70 0.83 1.90
C VAL A 46 -6.15 0.85 1.38
N LEU A 47 -6.41 0.30 0.18
CA LEU A 47 -7.76 0.19 -0.38
C LEU A 47 -8.64 -0.77 0.44
N PHE A 48 -8.05 -1.68 1.20
CA PHE A 48 -8.76 -2.65 2.03
C PHE A 48 -8.95 -2.20 3.48
N GLY A 49 -8.65 -0.95 3.79
CA GLY A 49 -8.81 -0.48 5.16
C GLY A 49 -7.67 -0.88 6.08
N VAL A 50 -6.49 -1.21 5.54
CA VAL A 50 -5.36 -1.75 6.30
C VAL A 50 -4.23 -0.73 6.38
N TYR A 51 -3.71 -0.52 7.59
CA TYR A 51 -2.40 0.06 7.86
C TYR A 51 -1.38 -1.09 8.00
N PRO A 52 -0.52 -1.34 6.99
CA PRO A 52 0.43 -2.45 7.05
C PRO A 52 1.40 -2.39 8.25
N TRP A 53 1.78 -1.20 8.70
CA TRP A 53 2.68 -0.98 9.83
C TRP A 53 2.15 0.07 10.81
N ALA A 54 2.65 0.05 12.05
CA ALA A 54 2.24 1.00 13.08
C ALA A 54 2.48 2.48 12.71
N PRO A 55 3.63 2.88 12.13
CA PRO A 55 3.89 4.27 11.74
C PRO A 55 2.93 4.79 10.66
N ASP A 56 2.30 3.91 9.87
CA ASP A 56 1.36 4.33 8.83
C ASP A 56 0.15 5.08 9.42
N ARG A 57 -0.19 4.81 10.69
CA ARG A 57 -1.29 5.46 11.42
C ARG A 57 -0.98 6.91 11.78
N GLU A 58 0.30 7.30 11.79
CA GLU A 58 0.76 8.63 12.15
C GLU A 58 0.71 9.61 10.96
N THR A 59 0.44 9.09 9.75
CA THR A 59 0.43 9.86 8.50
C THR A 59 -0.79 10.76 8.32
N GLY A 60 -1.81 10.60 9.16
CA GLY A 60 -3.06 11.36 9.07
C GLY A 60 -4.00 10.92 7.94
N LEU A 61 -3.62 9.93 7.13
CA LEU A 61 -4.52 9.36 6.13
C LEU A 61 -5.57 8.48 6.83
N GLU A 62 -6.85 8.88 6.76
CA GLU A 62 -7.95 8.11 7.32
C GLU A 62 -8.28 6.90 6.46
N VAL A 63 -8.25 5.72 7.07
CA VAL A 63 -8.44 4.43 6.40
C VAL A 63 -9.50 3.64 7.14
N SER A 64 -10.55 3.21 6.44
CA SER A 64 -11.69 2.49 7.02
C SER A 64 -11.67 1.01 6.66
N GLN A 65 -11.88 0.12 7.63
CA GLN A 65 -11.98 -1.32 7.41
C GLN A 65 -13.07 -1.63 6.37
N VAL A 66 -12.72 -2.38 5.31
CA VAL A 66 -13.69 -2.73 4.25
C VAL A 66 -14.18 -4.18 4.32
N LEU A 67 -13.48 -5.04 5.07
CA LEU A 67 -13.77 -6.48 5.11
C LEU A 67 -13.77 -6.99 6.55
N THR A 68 -14.74 -7.84 6.89
CA THR A 68 -14.78 -8.61 8.14
C THR A 68 -14.99 -10.08 7.81
N PHE A 69 -14.14 -10.96 8.34
CA PHE A 69 -14.36 -12.40 8.27
C PHE A 69 -15.19 -12.86 9.48
N LYS A 70 -16.35 -13.46 9.24
CA LYS A 70 -17.31 -13.87 10.28
C LYS A 70 -17.57 -15.37 10.22
N ALA A 71 -17.80 -15.97 11.38
CA ALA A 71 -18.23 -17.35 11.54
C ALA A 71 -19.38 -17.44 12.54
N ARG A 72 -20.03 -18.60 12.63
CA ARG A 72 -21.10 -18.90 13.60
C ARG A 72 -20.70 -20.10 14.46
N ILE A 73 -21.16 -20.12 15.70
CA ILE A 73 -21.02 -21.29 16.57
C ILE A 73 -21.83 -22.43 15.94
N GLU A 74 -21.18 -23.55 15.68
CA GLU A 74 -21.82 -24.76 15.15
C GLU A 74 -22.33 -25.66 16.28
N GLU A 75 -21.49 -25.89 17.31
CA GLU A 75 -21.81 -26.80 18.42
C GLU A 75 -21.34 -26.20 19.75
N LEU A 76 -22.15 -26.39 20.79
CA LEU A 76 -21.77 -26.13 22.17
C LEU A 76 -22.08 -27.38 22.99
N LYS A 77 -21.05 -28.02 23.55
CA LYS A 77 -21.22 -29.23 24.37
C LYS A 77 -20.34 -29.24 25.60
N PRO A 78 -20.81 -29.82 26.72
CA PRO A 78 -19.95 -30.15 27.85
C PRO A 78 -18.96 -31.24 27.45
N VAL A 79 -17.72 -31.15 27.96
CA VAL A 79 -16.69 -32.18 27.81
C VAL A 79 -16.29 -32.72 29.19
N PRO A 80 -16.08 -34.04 29.34
CA PRO A 80 -15.63 -34.61 30.60
C PRO A 80 -14.21 -34.15 30.94
N LYS A 81 -13.84 -34.26 32.22
CA LYS A 81 -12.45 -34.05 32.64
C LYS A 81 -11.60 -35.22 32.15
N GLY A 82 -10.57 -34.92 31.35
CA GLY A 82 -9.47 -35.83 30.99
C GLY A 82 -9.94 -37.14 30.38
#